data_AF-A0A418GLU9-F1
#
_entry.id   AF-A0A418GLU9-F1
#
_cell.length_a   1.000
_cell.length_b   1.000
_cell.length_c   1.000
_cell.angle_alpha   90.00
_cell.angle_beta   90.00
_cell.angle_gamma   90.00
#
_symmetry.space_group_name_H-M   'P 1'
#
loop_
_entity.id
_entity.type
_entity.pdbx_description
1 polymer ?
#
loop_
_entity_poly.entity_id
_entity_poly.type
_entity_poly.pdbx_seq_one_letter_code
_entity_poly.pdbx_strand_id
1 'polypeptide(L)'
;VFLTGVMSYLSAPLWFMFLALSTALQVVHALTEPQYFLQPRQLFPVWPQWRPELAIALFASTMVLLFLPKLLSILLIWCKGTKEYGGFWRVTLSLLLEVLFSVLLAPVRMLFHTVFVVSAFLGWE
;
A
#
# COMPACT_ATOMS: atom_id res chain seq x y z
N VAL A 1 -16.43 18.21 9.24
CA VAL A 1 -16.39 18.21 7.75
C VAL A 1 -15.12 18.89 7.24
N PHE A 2 -14.81 20.13 7.65
CA PHE A 2 -13.58 20.84 7.20
C PHE A 2 -12.27 20.15 7.63
N LEU A 3 -12.13 19.79 8.92
CA LEU A 3 -10.97 19.02 9.40
C LEU A 3 -10.84 17.65 8.71
N THR A 4 -11.96 16.99 8.41
CA THR A 4 -11.99 15.70 7.74
C THR A 4 -11.47 15.81 6.31
N GLY A 5 -11.80 16.90 5.61
CA GLY A 5 -11.25 17.23 4.29
C GLY A 5 -9.74 17.50 4.34
N VAL A 6 -9.29 18.34 5.28
CA VAL A 6 -7.85 18.66 5.45
C VAL A 6 -7.03 17.40 5.73
N MET A 7 -7.51 16.51 6.60
CA MET A 7 -6.83 15.25 6.91
C MET A 7 -6.78 14.29 5.72
N SER A 8 -7.80 14.30 4.86
CA SER A 8 -7.79 13.49 3.63
C SER A 8 -6.68 13.94 2.67
N TYR A 9 -6.43 15.25 2.52
CA TYR A 9 -5.35 15.75 1.67
C TYR A 9 -3.98 15.58 2.31
N LEU A 10 -3.84 15.83 3.62
CA LEU A 10 -2.59 15.64 4.37
C LEU A 10 -2.15 14.16 4.47
N SER A 11 -3.08 13.22 4.32
CA SER A 11 -2.75 11.79 4.40
C SER A 11 -1.75 11.34 3.32
N ALA A 12 -1.83 11.90 2.11
CA ALA A 12 -0.95 11.55 0.99
C ALA A 12 0.54 11.88 1.25
N PRO A 13 0.94 13.12 1.64
CA PRO A 13 2.33 13.42 1.96
C PRO A 13 2.85 12.67 3.19
N LEU A 14 2.01 12.46 4.21
CA LEU A 14 2.39 11.67 5.39
C LEU A 14 2.68 10.22 5.01
N TRP A 15 1.84 9.63 4.14
CA TRP A 15 2.06 8.29 3.62
C TRP A 15 3.33 8.19 2.76
N PHE A 16 3.61 9.20 1.93
CA PHE A 16 4.85 9.28 1.16
C PHE A 16 6.08 9.30 2.07
N MET A 17 6.07 10.16 3.08
CA MET A 17 7.14 10.25 4.07
C MET A 17 7.30 8.92 4.82
N PHE A 18 6.21 8.28 5.21
CA PHE A 18 6.24 6.97 5.86
C PHE A 18 6.92 5.90 4.97
N LEU A 19 6.56 5.82 3.68
CA LEU A 19 7.17 4.85 2.76
C LEU A 19 8.67 5.13 2.54
N ALA A 20 9.04 6.39 2.37
CA ALA A 20 10.43 6.80 2.19
C ALA A 20 11.29 6.49 3.42
N LEU A 21 10.82 6.87 4.61
CA LEU A 21 11.50 6.60 5.89
C LEU A 21 11.57 5.10 6.18
N SER A 22 10.50 4.35 5.93
CA SER A 22 10.49 2.89 6.14
C SER A 22 11.48 2.18 5.22
N THR A 23 11.57 2.62 3.96
CA THR A 23 12.53 2.08 3.00
C THR A 23 13.96 2.42 3.41
N ALA A 24 14.22 3.66 3.83
CA ALA A 24 15.52 4.07 4.35
C ALA A 24 15.91 3.26 5.59
N LEU A 25 14.99 3.07 6.53
CA LEU A 25 15.20 2.26 7.73
C LEU A 25 15.51 0.80 7.38
N GLN A 26 14.79 0.22 6.41
CA GLN A 26 15.05 -1.14 5.94
C GLN A 26 16.44 -1.28 5.30
N VAL A 27 16.90 -0.27 4.55
CA VAL A 27 18.26 -0.24 3.99
C VAL A 27 19.30 -0.19 5.11
N VAL A 28 19.09 0.64 6.13
CA VAL A 28 19.98 0.70 7.30
C VAL A 28 20.05 -0.64 8.03
N HIS A 29 18.90 -1.29 8.26
CA HIS A 29 18.86 -2.62 8.87
C HIS A 29 19.51 -3.71 8.00
N ALA A 30 19.45 -3.60 6.67
CA ALA A 30 20.11 -4.54 5.77
C ALA A 30 21.64 -4.39 5.77
N LEU A 31 22.15 -3.18 6.02
CA LEU A 31 23.59 -2.88 6.02
C LEU A 31 24.23 -2.94 7.41
N THR A 32 23.44 -2.91 8.48
CA THR A 32 23.92 -2.95 9.87
C THR A 32 23.90 -4.40 10.37
N GLU A 33 25.01 -4.87 10.94
CA GLU A 33 25.05 -6.18 11.58
C GLU A 33 24.09 -6.21 12.80
N PRO A 34 23.26 -7.25 12.95
CA PRO A 34 22.35 -7.35 14.07
C PRO A 34 23.12 -7.42 15.40
N GLN A 35 22.97 -6.40 16.24
CA GLN A 35 23.55 -6.39 17.59
C GLN A 35 22.68 -7.25 18.52
N TYR A 36 23.19 -8.45 18.85
CA TYR A 36 22.51 -9.39 19.74
C TYR A 36 22.72 -9.09 21.24
N PHE A 37 23.77 -8.34 21.59
CA PHE A 37 24.12 -7.99 22.97
C PHE A 37 24.05 -6.46 23.13
N LEU A 38 23.00 -5.99 23.81
CA LEU A 38 22.72 -4.55 23.95
C LEU A 38 23.46 -3.95 25.16
N GLN A 39 23.89 -4.78 26.11
CA GLN A 39 24.58 -4.35 27.34
C GLN A 39 25.87 -5.15 27.62
N PRO A 40 26.91 -4.53 28.23
CA PRO A 40 28.09 -5.24 28.70
C PRO A 40 27.71 -6.30 29.73
N ARG A 41 28.21 -7.55 29.57
CA ARG A 41 27.96 -8.72 30.43
C ARG A 41 26.55 -9.33 30.36
N GLN A 42 25.84 -9.15 29.25
CA GLN A 42 24.57 -9.83 29.01
C GLN A 42 24.80 -11.34 28.73
N LEU A 43 24.17 -12.20 29.54
CA LEU A 43 24.38 -13.67 29.51
C LEU A 43 23.72 -14.37 28.31
N PHE A 44 22.65 -13.78 27.74
CA PHE A 44 21.88 -14.36 26.64
C PHE A 44 21.64 -13.32 25.53
N PRO A 45 21.80 -13.69 24.24
CA PRO A 45 21.53 -12.79 23.12
C PRO A 45 20.03 -12.48 22.95
N VAL A 46 19.68 -11.27 22.51
CA VAL A 46 18.32 -10.92 22.08
C VAL A 46 18.17 -11.27 20.61
N TRP A 47 17.41 -12.32 20.32
CA TRP A 47 17.11 -12.70 18.94
C TRP A 47 16.04 -11.77 18.35
N PRO A 48 16.20 -11.32 17.09
CA PRO A 48 15.16 -10.58 16.40
C PRO A 48 13.90 -11.45 16.30
N GLN A 49 12.78 -10.92 16.80
CA GLN A 49 11.49 -11.62 16.76
C GLN A 49 10.85 -11.42 15.39
N TRP A 50 10.80 -12.49 14.61
CA TRP A 50 10.05 -12.51 13.36
C TRP A 50 8.66 -13.10 13.62
N ARG A 51 7.61 -12.31 13.39
CA ARG A 51 6.20 -12.70 13.57
C ARG A 51 5.48 -12.80 12.22
N PRO A 52 5.76 -13.84 11.41
CA PRO A 52 5.22 -13.98 10.06
C PRO A 52 3.69 -14.05 10.05
N GLU A 53 3.07 -14.57 11.10
CA GLU A 53 1.62 -14.70 11.21
C GLU A 53 0.89 -13.35 11.16
N LEU A 54 1.45 -12.33 11.83
CA LEU A 54 0.89 -10.98 11.80
C LEU A 54 1.07 -10.33 10.43
N ALA A 55 2.24 -10.51 9.81
CA ALA A 55 2.52 -9.96 8.49
C ALA A 55 1.59 -10.56 7.44
N ILE A 56 1.37 -11.87 7.46
CA ILE A 56 0.45 -12.56 6.57
C ILE A 56 -0.99 -12.11 6.82
N ALA A 57 -1.42 -11.98 8.07
CA ALA A 57 -2.77 -11.51 8.40
C ALA A 57 -3.01 -10.07 7.92
N LEU A 58 -2.04 -9.16 8.10
CA LEU A 58 -2.13 -7.79 7.62
C LEU A 58 -2.13 -7.71 6.08
N PHE A 59 -1.28 -8.49 5.44
CA PHE A 59 -1.24 -8.58 3.98
C PHE A 59 -2.55 -9.16 3.40
N ALA A 60 -3.06 -10.24 3.98
CA ALA A 60 -4.30 -10.88 3.52
C ALA A 60 -5.51 -9.96 3.72
N SER A 61 -5.62 -9.30 4.88
CA SER A 61 -6.71 -8.36 5.15
C SER A 61 -6.69 -7.15 4.22
N THR A 62 -5.52 -6.57 3.95
CA THR A 62 -5.37 -5.48 2.98
C THR A 62 -5.69 -5.92 1.56
N MET A 63 -5.22 -7.09 1.13
CA MET A 63 -5.58 -7.68 -0.17
C MET A 63 -7.09 -7.89 -0.31
N VAL A 64 -7.74 -8.47 0.70
CA VAL A 64 -9.21 -8.64 0.67
C VAL A 64 -9.88 -7.27 0.54
N LEU A 65 -9.53 -6.29 1.36
CA LEU A 65 -10.18 -4.98 1.32
C LEU A 65 -10.05 -4.29 -0.06
N LEU A 66 -8.88 -4.39 -0.70
CA LEU A 66 -8.61 -3.75 -1.99
C LEU A 66 -9.22 -4.51 -3.18
N PHE A 67 -9.17 -5.85 -3.17
CA PHE A 67 -9.55 -6.67 -4.33
C PHE A 67 -10.95 -7.27 -4.25
N LEU A 68 -11.50 -7.49 -3.05
CA LEU A 68 -12.83 -8.06 -2.85
C LEU A 68 -13.92 -7.37 -3.67
N PRO A 69 -14.07 -6.02 -3.67
CA PRO A 69 -15.14 -5.39 -4.45
C PRO A 69 -15.02 -5.70 -5.95
N LYS A 70 -13.79 -5.69 -6.49
CA LYS A 70 -13.51 -6.00 -7.91
C LYS A 70 -13.81 -7.47 -8.25
N LEU A 71 -13.45 -8.39 -7.35
CA LEU A 71 -13.75 -9.82 -7.53
C LEU A 71 -15.26 -10.09 -7.49
N LEU A 72 -15.99 -9.45 -6.57
CA LEU A 72 -17.45 -9.55 -6.49
C LEU A 72 -18.12 -9.01 -7.76
N SER A 73 -17.62 -7.90 -8.33
CA SER A 73 -18.11 -7.37 -9.59
C SER A 73 -18.01 -8.39 -10.73
N ILE A 74 -16.88 -9.08 -10.86
CA ILE A 74 -16.71 -10.11 -11.90
C ILE A 74 -17.56 -11.34 -11.67
N LEU A 75 -17.64 -11.82 -10.43
CA LEU A 75 -18.50 -12.96 -10.10
C LEU A 75 -19.96 -12.68 -10.46
N LEU A 76 -20.42 -11.45 -10.25
CA LEU A 76 -21.76 -11.01 -10.64
C LEU A 76 -21.93 -11.00 -12.17
N ILE A 77 -20.93 -10.51 -12.92
CA ILE A 77 -20.95 -10.52 -14.39
C ILE A 77 -20.97 -11.95 -14.93
N TRP A 78 -20.21 -12.86 -14.31
CA TRP A 78 -20.21 -14.28 -14.69
C TRP A 78 -21.56 -14.95 -14.42
N CYS A 79 -22.20 -14.64 -13.29
CA CYS A 79 -23.50 -15.20 -12.92
C CYS A 79 -24.65 -14.67 -13.80
N LYS A 80 -24.64 -13.38 -14.16
CA LYS A 80 -25.70 -12.77 -14.99
C LYS A 80 -25.56 -13.03 -16.49
N GLY A 81 -24.36 -13.41 -16.94
CA GLY A 81 -24.07 -13.74 -18.33
C GLY A 81 -23.04 -12.79 -18.95
N THR A 82 -21.99 -13.36 -19.51
CA THR A 82 -20.84 -12.62 -20.06
C THR A 82 -21.03 -12.18 -21.51
N LYS A 83 -22.15 -12.52 -22.15
CA LYS A 83 -22.40 -12.27 -23.58
C LYS A 83 -22.44 -10.78 -23.92
N GLU A 84 -23.03 -9.96 -23.05
CA GLU A 84 -23.09 -8.50 -23.25
C GLU A 84 -21.73 -7.81 -23.04
N TYR A 85 -20.81 -8.45 -22.31
CA TYR A 85 -19.50 -7.90 -21.96
C TYR A 85 -18.36 -8.49 -22.82
N GLY A 86 -18.68 -9.16 -23.92
CA GLY A 86 -17.69 -9.69 -24.86
C GLY A 86 -17.01 -11.00 -24.45
N GLY A 87 -17.62 -11.75 -23.51
CA GLY A 87 -17.20 -13.09 -23.11
C GLY A 87 -16.31 -13.16 -21.87
N PHE A 88 -16.21 -14.35 -21.28
CA PHE A 88 -15.47 -14.63 -20.04
C PHE A 88 -14.02 -14.12 -20.08
N TRP A 89 -13.27 -14.47 -21.13
CA TRP A 89 -11.85 -14.11 -21.26
C TRP A 89 -11.63 -12.61 -21.36
N ARG A 90 -12.49 -11.89 -22.08
CA ARG A 90 -12.36 -10.44 -22.28
C ARG A 90 -12.63 -9.67 -20.99
N VAL A 91 -13.61 -10.12 -20.20
CA VAL A 91 -13.92 -9.55 -18.87
C VAL A 91 -12.76 -9.77 -17.90
N THR A 92 -12.20 -10.99 -17.84
CA THR A 92 -11.05 -11.28 -16.97
C THR A 92 -9.82 -10.46 -17.35
N LEU A 93 -9.52 -10.35 -18.65
CA LEU A 93 -8.37 -9.58 -19.14
C LEU A 93 -8.58 -8.06 -18.87
N SER A 94 -9.81 -7.57 -19.02
CA SER A 94 -10.16 -6.18 -18.67
C SER A 94 -9.88 -5.88 -17.19
N LEU A 95 -10.23 -6.80 -16.28
CA LEU A 95 -9.91 -6.62 -14.86
C LEU A 95 -8.41 -6.62 -14.61
N LEU A 96 -7.67 -7.56 -15.20
CA LEU A 96 -6.22 -7.62 -15.02
C LEU A 96 -5.55 -6.32 -15.47
N LEU A 97 -5.98 -5.78 -16.62
CA LEU A 97 -5.52 -4.47 -17.08
C LEU A 97 -5.94 -3.35 -16.13
N GLU A 98 -7.19 -3.32 -15.68
CA GLU A 98 -7.67 -2.31 -14.73
C GLU A 98 -6.87 -2.32 -13.43
N VAL A 99 -6.60 -3.50 -12.88
CA VAL A 99 -5.75 -3.68 -11.68
C VAL A 99 -4.35 -3.18 -11.96
N LEU A 100 -3.73 -3.58 -13.06
CA LEU A 100 -2.39 -3.18 -13.43
C LEU A 100 -2.28 -1.65 -13.54
N PHE A 101 -3.17 -1.02 -14.31
CA PHE A 101 -3.21 0.43 -14.45
C PHE A 101 -3.56 1.12 -13.13
N SER A 102 -4.45 0.57 -12.30
CA SER A 102 -4.79 1.13 -11.00
C SER A 102 -3.58 1.14 -10.05
N VAL A 103 -2.79 0.06 -10.05
CA VAL A 103 -1.56 -0.04 -9.24
C VAL A 103 -0.51 0.95 -9.72
N LEU A 104 -0.36 1.15 -11.03
CA LEU A 104 0.58 2.13 -11.59
C LEU A 104 0.14 3.59 -11.36
N LEU A 105 -1.16 3.87 -11.44
CA LEU A 105 -1.70 5.22 -11.25
C LEU A 105 -1.75 5.64 -9.78
N ALA A 106 -1.83 4.70 -8.83
CA ALA A 106 -1.84 5.00 -7.40
C ALA A 106 -0.63 5.84 -6.93
N PRO A 107 0.64 5.44 -7.16
CA PRO A 107 1.81 6.22 -6.75
C PRO A 107 1.92 7.55 -7.50
N VAL A 108 1.54 7.58 -8.79
CA VAL A 108 1.53 8.81 -9.59
C VAL A 108 0.58 9.83 -8.95
N ARG A 109 -0.67 9.43 -8.64
CA ARG A 109 -1.65 10.27 -7.96
C ARG A 109 -1.16 10.71 -6.57
N MET A 110 -0.51 9.82 -5.85
CA MET A 110 0.02 10.09 -4.52
C MET A 110 1.12 11.16 -4.54
N LEU A 111 2.02 11.13 -5.53
CA LEU A 111 3.04 12.16 -5.75
C LEU A 111 2.40 13.51 -6.11
N PHE A 112 1.44 13.53 -7.04
CA PHE A 112 0.73 14.76 -7.39
C PHE A 112 0.00 15.37 -6.19
N HIS A 113 -0.67 14.56 -5.37
CA HIS A 113 -1.29 15.06 -4.15
C HIS A 113 -0.27 15.59 -3.13
N THR A 114 0.89 14.94 -3.01
CA THR A 114 1.97 15.40 -2.14
C THR A 114 2.52 16.76 -2.60
N VAL A 115 2.78 16.91 -3.90
CA VAL A 115 3.25 18.17 -4.49
C VAL A 115 2.20 19.27 -4.32
N PHE A 116 0.94 18.99 -4.60
CA PHE A 116 -0.16 19.95 -4.44
C PHE A 116 -0.29 20.46 -3.00
N VAL A 117 -0.15 19.57 -2.01
CA VAL A 117 -0.20 19.97 -0.60
C VAL A 117 1.03 20.81 -0.23
N VAL A 118 2.22 20.39 -0.65
CA VAL A 118 3.46 21.12 -0.37
C VAL A 118 3.46 22.50 -1.05
N SER A 119 3.00 22.62 -2.29
CA SER A 119 2.90 23.89 -3.01
C SER A 119 1.88 24.83 -2.36
N ALA A 120 0.73 24.31 -1.93
CA ALA A 120 -0.28 25.07 -1.20
C ALA A 120 0.24 25.62 0.14
N PHE A 121 1.08 24.87 0.86
CA PHE A 121 1.71 25.34 2.10
C PHE A 121 2.84 26.35 1.85
N LEU A 122 3.60 26.20 0.76
CA LEU A 122 4.71 27.09 0.41
C LEU A 122 4.28 28.34 -0.36
N GLY A 123 3.02 28.43 -0.81
CA GLY A 123 2.52 29.53 -1.65
C GLY A 123 3.14 29.55 -3.05
N TRP A 124 3.61 28.39 -3.54
CA TRP A 124 4.18 28.27 -4.88
C TRP A 124 3.01 28.05 -5.86
N GLU A 125 2.78 29.02 -6.75
CA GLU A 125 1.77 28.92 -7.83
C GLU A 125 2.10 27.81 -8.83
#